data_AF-A0ABD2WBP0-F1
#
_entry.id   AF-A0ABD2WBP0-F1
#
_cell.length_a   1.000
_cell.length_b   1.000
_cell.length_c   1.000
_cell.angle_alpha   90.00
_cell.angle_beta   90.00
_cell.angle_gamma   90.00
#
_symmetry.space_group_name_H-M   'P 1'
#
loop_
_entity.id
_entity.type
_entity.pdbx_description
1 polymer ?
#
loop_
_entity_poly.entity_id
_entity_poly.type
_entity_poly.pdbx_seq_one_letter_code
_entity_poly.pdbx_strand_id
1 'polypeptide(L)'
;MTDELESYGKDTYIRSFVSGGPKFYAYEAVTPDTGELHRCCKIKGISLNHENSKKINYDSVKRMILRLYDDEDDCADNSVTVNFRAIRRTKTHDIVSRDESKRCCPVLKKRRFIGSEFSLPFGFVR
;
A
#
# COMPACT_ATOMS: atom_id res chain seq x y z
N MET A 1 -18.21 10.46 -10.87
CA MET A 1 -17.46 9.50 -10.03
C MET A 1 -17.51 8.19 -10.79
N THR A 2 -16.37 7.63 -11.21
CA THR A 2 -16.32 6.44 -12.07
C THR A 2 -16.16 5.21 -11.19
N ASP A 3 -16.94 4.16 -11.44
CA ASP A 3 -16.79 2.89 -10.75
C ASP A 3 -15.60 2.13 -11.36
N GLU A 4 -14.58 1.84 -10.53
CA GLU A 4 -13.41 1.08 -10.96
C GLU A 4 -13.74 -0.41 -11.19
N LEU A 5 -14.82 -0.93 -10.58
CA LEU A 5 -15.19 -2.34 -10.62
C LEU A 5 -15.90 -2.74 -11.91
N GLU A 6 -16.52 -1.79 -12.62
CA GLU A 6 -17.13 -2.04 -13.94
C GLU A 6 -16.13 -2.61 -14.94
N SER A 7 -14.83 -2.31 -14.78
CA SER A 7 -13.77 -2.85 -15.63
C SER A 7 -13.52 -4.35 -15.46
N TYR A 8 -13.93 -4.93 -14.32
CA TYR A 8 -13.75 -6.35 -14.02
C TYR A 8 -14.94 -7.20 -14.45
N GLY A 9 -16.13 -6.60 -14.56
CA GLY A 9 -17.35 -7.30 -14.93
C GLY A 9 -18.58 -6.68 -14.29
N LYS A 10 -19.76 -7.05 -14.81
CA LYS A 10 -21.04 -6.59 -14.27
C LYS A 10 -21.24 -7.17 -12.86
N ASP A 11 -21.80 -6.36 -11.97
CA ASP A 11 -22.13 -6.73 -10.58
C ASP A 11 -20.94 -7.23 -9.74
N THR A 12 -19.71 -6.87 -10.15
CA THR A 12 -18.49 -7.15 -9.38
C THR A 12 -18.50 -6.39 -8.06
N TYR A 13 -18.25 -7.08 -6.95
CA TYR A 13 -18.19 -6.46 -5.63
C TYR A 13 -16.88 -6.78 -4.90
N ILE A 14 -16.46 -5.89 -4.00
CA ILE A 14 -15.28 -6.11 -3.17
C ILE A 14 -15.64 -7.07 -2.04
N ARG A 15 -15.05 -8.27 -2.06
CA ARG A 15 -15.21 -9.30 -1.02
C ARG A 15 -14.38 -8.98 0.21
N SER A 16 -13.16 -8.47 0.00
CA SER A 16 -12.23 -8.21 1.11
C SER A 16 -11.42 -6.95 0.83
N PHE A 17 -11.30 -6.10 1.84
CA PHE A 17 -10.62 -4.82 1.76
C PHE A 17 -9.67 -4.68 2.94
N VAL A 18 -8.42 -4.32 2.66
CA VAL A 18 -7.41 -4.08 3.68
C VAL A 18 -6.79 -2.71 3.44
N SER A 19 -6.72 -1.89 4.49
CA SER A 19 -6.20 -0.52 4.41
C SER A 19 -5.15 -0.26 5.48
N GLY A 20 -4.00 0.23 5.04
CA GLY A 20 -2.93 0.77 5.88
C GLY A 20 -2.84 2.29 5.78
N GLY A 21 -3.94 2.95 5.40
CA GLY A 21 -4.06 4.41 5.34
C GLY A 21 -4.16 4.98 3.92
N PRO A 22 -4.07 6.32 3.78
CA PRO A 22 -4.28 6.98 2.49
C PRO A 22 -3.32 6.49 1.41
N LYS A 23 -3.88 5.91 0.34
CA LYS A 23 -3.13 5.38 -0.82
C LYS A 23 -2.17 4.23 -0.47
N PHE A 24 -2.51 3.47 0.58
CA PHE A 24 -1.90 2.19 0.93
C PHE A 24 -3.03 1.21 1.26
N TYR A 25 -3.59 0.56 0.24
CA TYR A 25 -4.69 -0.39 0.41
C TYR A 25 -4.62 -1.50 -0.64
N ALA A 26 -5.25 -2.63 -0.33
CA ALA A 26 -5.42 -3.74 -1.25
C ALA A 26 -6.81 -4.33 -1.09
N TYR A 27 -7.36 -4.84 -2.19
CA TYR A 27 -8.69 -5.44 -2.18
C TYR A 27 -8.78 -6.66 -3.09
N GLU A 28 -9.72 -7.53 -2.75
CA GLU A 28 -10.16 -8.64 -3.58
C GLU A 28 -11.60 -8.39 -4.01
N ALA A 29 -11.84 -8.37 -5.31
CA ALA A 29 -13.17 -8.27 -5.90
C ALA A 29 -13.55 -9.60 -6.55
N VAL A 30 -14.84 -9.93 -6.52
CA VAL A 30 -15.38 -11.16 -7.10
C VAL A 30 -16.49 -10.80 -8.07
N THR A 31 -16.42 -11.38 -9.26
CA THR A 31 -17.47 -11.27 -10.28
C THR A 31 -18.46 -12.42 -10.07
N PRO A 32 -19.74 -12.17 -9.73
CA PRO A 32 -20.70 -13.23 -9.38
C PRO A 32 -20.94 -14.22 -10.53
N ASP A 33 -20.97 -13.72 -11.77
CA ASP A 33 -21.34 -14.51 -12.95
C ASP A 33 -20.27 -15.54 -13.33
N THR A 34 -18.99 -15.20 -13.18
CA THR A 34 -17.86 -16.06 -13.55
C THR A 34 -17.14 -16.68 -12.36
N GLY A 35 -17.34 -16.14 -11.15
CA GLY A 35 -16.57 -16.48 -9.96
C GLY A 35 -15.12 -16.01 -10.01
N GLU A 36 -14.76 -15.14 -10.97
CA GLU A 36 -13.39 -14.65 -11.14
C GLU A 36 -12.95 -13.77 -9.96
N LEU A 37 -11.73 -14.01 -9.47
CA LEU A 37 -11.15 -13.28 -8.35
C LEU A 37 -10.16 -12.23 -8.86
N HIS A 38 -10.51 -10.96 -8.69
CA HIS A 38 -9.66 -9.84 -9.04
C HIS A 38 -8.94 -9.31 -7.81
N ARG A 39 -7.61 -9.30 -7.85
CA ARG A 39 -6.77 -8.76 -6.76
C ARG A 39 -6.14 -7.45 -7.20
N CYS A 40 -6.36 -6.39 -6.43
CA CYS A 40 -5.77 -5.09 -6.70
C CYS A 40 -4.97 -4.58 -5.49
N CYS A 41 -3.80 -4.02 -5.74
CA CYS A 41 -2.97 -3.36 -4.73
C CYS A 41 -2.72 -1.90 -5.15
N LYS A 42 -3.05 -0.95 -4.27
CA LYS A 42 -2.87 0.49 -4.49
C LYS A 42 -1.92 1.03 -3.45
N ILE A 43 -0.65 1.13 -3.82
CA ILE A 43 0.44 1.58 -2.95
C ILE A 43 1.17 2.75 -3.59
N LYS A 44 1.06 3.92 -2.97
CA LYS A 44 1.67 5.14 -3.49
C LYS A 44 3.18 5.14 -3.34
N GLY A 45 3.85 5.63 -4.38
CA GLY A 45 5.28 5.94 -4.37
C GLY A 45 6.17 4.72 -4.62
N ILE A 46 5.60 3.64 -5.15
CA ILE A 46 6.30 2.46 -5.63
C ILE A 46 5.78 2.16 -7.03
N SER A 47 6.69 1.92 -7.97
CA SER A 47 6.32 1.37 -9.27
C SER A 47 6.14 -0.15 -9.15
N LEU A 48 4.92 -0.60 -9.44
CA LEU A 48 4.58 -2.03 -9.50
C LEU A 48 5.07 -2.62 -10.83
N ASN A 49 6.39 -2.81 -10.93
CA ASN A 49 6.99 -3.62 -11.99
C ASN A 49 6.69 -5.10 -11.73
N HIS A 50 6.79 -5.97 -12.74
CA HIS A 50 6.52 -7.41 -12.59
C HIS A 50 7.32 -8.08 -11.45
N GLU A 51 8.57 -7.67 -11.20
CA GLU A 51 9.33 -8.18 -10.05
C GLU A 51 8.78 -7.66 -8.72
N ASN A 52 8.41 -6.37 -8.67
CA ASN A 52 7.88 -5.74 -7.47
C ASN A 52 6.45 -6.21 -7.15
N SER A 53 5.63 -6.56 -8.15
CA SER A 53 4.28 -7.09 -7.96
C SER A 53 4.28 -8.52 -7.40
N LYS A 54 5.36 -9.29 -7.63
CA LYS A 54 5.55 -10.57 -6.94
C LYS A 54 5.77 -10.38 -5.44
N LYS A 55 6.57 -9.37 -5.07
CA LYS A 55 6.89 -9.01 -3.67
C LYS A 55 5.69 -8.36 -2.97
N ILE A 56 5.04 -7.44 -3.67
CA ILE A 56 3.88 -6.67 -3.21
C ILE A 56 2.62 -7.25 -3.84
N ASN A 57 1.98 -8.14 -3.09
CA ASN A 57 0.70 -8.74 -3.42
C ASN A 57 -0.31 -8.53 -2.28
N TYR A 58 -1.57 -8.91 -2.51
CA TYR A 58 -2.64 -8.78 -1.53
C TYR A 58 -2.28 -9.41 -0.17
N ASP A 59 -1.72 -10.62 -0.20
CA ASP A 59 -1.37 -11.38 1.01
C ASP A 59 -0.20 -10.74 1.78
N SER A 60 0.81 -10.20 1.07
CA SER A 60 1.90 -9.42 1.66
C SER A 60 1.39 -8.15 2.32
N VAL A 61 0.53 -7.37 1.63
CA VAL A 61 -0.04 -6.14 2.18
C VAL A 61 -0.92 -6.43 3.39
N LYS A 62 -1.74 -7.49 3.33
CA LYS A 62 -2.57 -7.94 4.44
C LYS A 62 -1.72 -8.29 5.66
N ARG A 63 -0.66 -9.08 5.49
CA ARG A 63 0.28 -9.42 6.58
C ARG A 63 0.97 -8.19 7.16
N MET A 64 1.42 -7.27 6.30
CA MET A 64 2.04 -6.02 6.74
C MET A 64 1.09 -5.19 7.60
N ILE A 65 -0.17 -5.09 7.22
CA ILE A 65 -1.17 -4.30 7.96
C ILE A 65 -1.57 -5.00 9.27
N LEU A 66 -1.83 -6.30 9.26
CA LEU A 66 -2.25 -7.04 10.46
C LEU A 66 -1.18 -6.97 11.56
N ARG A 67 0.09 -7.18 11.21
CA ARG A 67 1.21 -7.07 12.16
C ARG A 67 1.38 -5.68 12.78
N LEU A 68 0.86 -4.61 12.15
CA LEU A 68 0.88 -3.28 12.78
C LEU A 68 -0.16 -3.15 13.90
N TYR A 69 -1.22 -3.95 13.89
CA TYR A 69 -2.25 -3.94 14.93
C TYR A 69 -1.90 -4.85 16.11
N ASP A 70 -1.01 -5.84 15.92
CA ASP A 70 -0.59 -6.78 16.97
C ASP A 70 0.47 -6.20 17.93
N ASP A 71 0.68 -4.87 17.96
CA ASP A 71 1.56 -4.12 18.89
C ASP A 71 3.05 -4.55 18.94
N GLU A 72 3.53 -5.35 17.99
CA GLU A 72 4.96 -5.62 17.78
C GLU A 72 5.57 -4.39 17.05
N ASP A 73 6.15 -3.46 17.83
CA ASP A 73 6.67 -2.14 17.37
C ASP A 73 7.81 -2.21 16.32
N ASP A 74 8.19 -3.41 15.88
CA ASP A 74 9.23 -3.64 14.87
C ASP A 74 8.73 -3.43 13.43
N CYS A 75 8.46 -2.16 13.11
CA CYS A 75 8.27 -1.68 11.74
C CYS A 75 9.45 -2.05 10.80
N ALA A 76 10.63 -2.35 11.36
CA ALA A 76 11.82 -2.74 10.61
C ALA A 76 11.66 -4.10 9.90
N ASP A 77 11.09 -5.11 10.56
CA ASP A 77 10.91 -6.47 10.01
C ASP A 77 9.72 -6.54 9.06
N ASN A 78 8.79 -5.59 9.16
CA ASN A 78 7.53 -5.61 8.43
C ASN A 78 7.56 -4.78 7.14
N SER A 79 8.75 -4.60 6.56
CA SER A 79 8.98 -3.72 5.41
C SER A 79 9.47 -4.49 4.19
N VAL A 80 8.92 -4.16 3.02
CA VAL A 80 9.29 -4.78 1.74
C VAL A 80 10.19 -3.82 0.97
N THR A 81 11.42 -4.24 0.66
CA THR A 81 12.31 -3.44 -0.20
C THR A 81 12.02 -3.71 -1.67
N VAL A 82 11.73 -2.65 -2.41
CA VAL A 82 11.48 -2.70 -3.85
C VAL A 82 12.55 -1.95 -4.61
N ASN A 83 12.92 -2.47 -5.77
CA ASN A 83 13.93 -1.85 -6.64
C ASN A 83 13.23 -1.25 -7.85
N PHE A 84 13.69 -0.09 -8.30
CA PHE A 84 13.13 0.58 -9.46
C PHE A 84 14.16 1.47 -10.14
N ARG A 85 14.00 1.64 -11.45
CA ARG A 85 14.83 2.56 -12.23
C ARG A 85 14.23 3.97 -12.12
N ALA A 86 14.89 4.82 -11.36
CA ALA A 86 14.47 6.19 -11.10
C ALA A 86 15.05 7.13 -12.17
N ILE A 87 14.22 8.06 -12.66
CA ILE A 87 14.66 9.19 -13.47
C ILE A 87 14.97 10.35 -12.51
N ARG A 88 16.22 10.81 -12.49
CA ARG A 88 16.72 11.90 -11.64
C ARG A 88 17.33 13.00 -12.47
N ARG A 89 17.39 14.21 -11.90
CA ARG A 89 18.12 15.33 -12.47
C ARG A 89 19.36 15.61 -11.63
N THR A 90 20.49 15.81 -12.27
CA THR A 90 21.71 16.27 -11.62
C THR A 90 21.59 17.75 -11.23
N LYS A 91 22.56 18.26 -10.47
CA LYS A 91 22.65 19.71 -10.16
C LYS A 91 22.78 20.57 -11.43
N THR A 92 23.37 20.00 -12.49
CA THR A 92 23.50 20.60 -13.82
C THR A 92 22.25 20.41 -14.69
N HIS A 93 21.17 19.86 -14.13
CA HIS A 93 19.89 19.58 -14.82
C HIS A 93 19.95 18.47 -15.88
N ASP A 94 21.02 17.67 -15.90
CA ASP A 94 21.10 16.50 -16.78
C ASP A 94 20.17 15.40 -16.29
N ILE A 95 19.45 14.79 -17.23
CA ILE A 95 18.53 13.69 -16.94
C ILE A 95 19.34 12.39 -16.91
N VAL A 96 19.33 11.71 -15.77
CA VAL A 96 20.01 10.42 -15.57
C VAL A 96 19.02 9.38 -15.05
N SER A 97 19.11 8.17 -15.59
CA SER A 97 18.37 7.01 -15.08
C SER A 97 19.29 6.20 -14.18
N ARG A 98 18.89 5.96 -12.94
CA ARG A 98 19.68 5.19 -11.95
C ARG A 98 18.80 4.18 -11.25
N ASP A 99 19.39 3.06 -10.85
CA ASP A 99 18.69 2.07 -10.04
C ASP A 99 18.68 2.51 -8.58
N GLU A 100 17.49 2.57 -8.00
CA GLU A 100 17.26 2.94 -6.62
C GLU A 100 16.40 1.87 -5.93
N SER A 101 16.54 1.77 -4.62
CA SER A 101 15.69 0.94 -3.79
C SER A 101 14.86 1.80 -2.84
N LYS A 102 13.65 1.34 -2.53
CA LYS A 102 12.77 1.98 -1.57
C LYS A 102 12.18 0.95 -0.64
N ARG A 103 12.17 1.31 0.64
CA ARG A 103 11.50 0.55 1.68
C ARG A 103 10.01 0.88 1.67
N CYS A 104 9.18 -0.13 1.47
CA CYS A 104 7.73 -0.07 1.57
C CYS A 104 7.31 -0.51 2.98
N CYS A 105 6.67 0.39 3.73
CA CYS A 105 6.00 0.04 4.97
C CYS A 105 4.69 0.84 5.08
N PRO A 106 3.67 0.30 5.77
CA PRO A 106 2.45 1.06 6.03
C PRO A 106 2.78 2.09 7.12
N VAL A 107 2.58 3.38 6.82
CA VAL A 107 2.88 4.46 7.77
C VAL A 107 1.56 5.02 8.31
N LEU A 108 1.07 4.41 9.39
CA LEU A 108 -0.14 4.83 10.10
C LEU A 108 0.14 5.86 11.22
N LYS A 109 1.42 6.13 11.52
CA LYS A 109 1.86 6.97 12.65
C LYS A 109 1.68 8.49 12.42
N LYS A 110 0.64 8.95 11.72
CA LYS A 110 0.33 10.40 11.59
C LYS A 110 -0.44 10.98 12.78
N ARG A 111 -1.08 10.12 13.57
CA ARG A 111 -1.80 10.48 14.79
C ARG A 111 -1.36 9.56 15.92
N ARG A 112 -1.26 10.09 17.14
CA ARG A 112 -1.04 9.31 18.36
C ARG A 112 -2.40 8.93 18.91
N PHE A 113 -2.74 7.66 18.90
CA PHE A 113 -3.96 7.18 19.54
C PHE A 113 -3.78 7.15 21.06
N ILE A 114 -4.76 7.64 21.80
CA ILE A 114 -4.85 7.55 23.27
C ILE A 114 -6.08 6.69 23.55
N GLY A 115 -5.85 5.40 23.78
CA GLY A 115 -6.94 4.42 23.82
C GLY A 115 -7.58 4.19 22.44
N SER A 116 -8.73 3.53 22.43
CA SER A 116 -9.45 3.17 21.20
C SER A 116 -10.22 4.34 20.56
N GLU A 117 -10.65 5.31 21.36
CA GLU A 117 -11.62 6.33 20.90
C GLU A 117 -11.00 7.70 20.62
N PHE A 118 -9.80 7.99 21.14
CA PHE A 118 -9.18 9.31 21.02
C PHE A 118 -7.86 9.25 20.26
N SER A 119 -7.58 10.30 19.48
CA SER A 119 -6.29 10.47 18.83
C SER A 119 -5.85 11.92 18.80
N LEU A 120 -4.57 12.16 19.07
CA LEU A 120 -3.92 13.46 19.02
C LEU A 120 -3.05 13.59 17.76
N PRO A 121 -2.89 14.82 17.22
CA PRO A 121 -1.86 15.06 16.22
C PRO A 121 -0.46 14.86 16.82
N PHE A 122 0.49 14.39 16.01
CA PHE A 122 1.89 14.37 16.41
C PHE A 122 2.40 15.80 16.64
N GLY A 123 3.10 16.02 17.75
CA GLY A 123 3.56 17.35 18.18
C GLY A 123 2.56 18.13 19.03
N PHE A 124 1.43 17.53 19.44
CA PHE A 124 0.55 18.12 20.43
C PHE A 124 1.29 18.24 21.78
N VAL A 125 1.61 19.46 22.18
CA VAL A 125 2.12 19.81 23.50
C VAL A 125 0.96 20.36 24.30
N ARG A 126 0.81 19.87 25.54
CA ARG A 126 -0.30 20.19 26.44
C ARG A 126 -0.22 21.64 26.95
#